data_AF-A0A952D8G6-F1
#
_entry.id   AF-A0A952D8G6-F1
#
_cell.length_a   1.000
_cell.length_b   1.000
_cell.length_c   1.000
_cell.angle_alpha   90.00
_cell.angle_beta   90.00
_cell.angle_gamma   90.00
#
_symmetry.space_group_name_H-M   'P 1'
#
loop_
_entity.id
_entity.type
_entity.pdbx_description
1 polymer ?
#
loop_
_entity_poly.entity_id
_entity_poly.type
_entity_poly.pdbx_seq_one_letter_code
_entity_poly.pdbx_strand_id
1 'polypeptide(L)'
;MRAVTTGTAAFALGIQKKDLDNILSRYPVRGFERGKQGLSRRLSLASIEQVAIAIDLSRDYSIPIPTALILAEEALGSREGVIPSPGGHLALHVDVERIRRDIQVKLTDAIEYIIPPRRGRPPVRS
;
A
#
# COMPACT_ATOMS: atom_id res chain seq x y z
N MET A 1 -1.70 -3.56 -15.78
CA MET A 1 -1.17 -2.43 -14.98
C MET A 1 0.29 -2.72 -14.64
N ARG A 2 1.21 -1.75 -14.79
CA ARG A 2 2.65 -1.96 -14.52
C ARG A 2 2.87 -2.13 -13.00
N ALA A 3 3.71 -3.09 -12.63
CA ALA A 3 4.03 -3.33 -11.23
C ALA A 3 4.86 -2.17 -10.62
N VAL A 4 4.43 -1.67 -9.46
CA VAL A 4 4.99 -0.50 -8.79
C VAL A 4 6.07 -0.92 -7.79
N THR A 5 7.19 -0.19 -7.74
CA THR A 5 8.25 -0.48 -6.74
C THR A 5 7.81 -0.04 -5.34
N THR A 6 8.33 -0.64 -4.28
CA THR A 6 8.05 -0.20 -2.90
C THR A 6 8.39 1.28 -2.67
N GLY A 7 9.44 1.82 -3.30
CA GLY A 7 9.79 3.23 -3.16
C GLY A 7 8.74 4.15 -3.77
N THR A 8 8.29 3.84 -4.98
CA THR A 8 7.21 4.56 -5.67
C THR A 8 5.89 4.47 -4.90
N ALA A 9 5.56 3.29 -4.38
CA ALA A 9 4.37 3.10 -3.56
C ALA A 9 4.43 3.88 -2.25
N ALA A 10 5.57 3.87 -1.55
CA ALA A 10 5.75 4.62 -0.30
C ALA A 10 5.59 6.13 -0.51
N PHE A 11 6.17 6.65 -1.60
CA PHE A 11 5.99 8.05 -1.99
C PHE A 11 4.51 8.38 -2.24
N ALA A 12 3.82 7.56 -3.04
CA ALA A 12 2.41 7.80 -3.34
C ALA A 12 1.49 7.68 -2.11
N LEU A 13 1.87 6.83 -1.14
CA LEU A 13 1.18 6.69 0.14
C LEU A 13 1.55 7.80 1.14
N GLY A 14 2.55 8.64 0.85
CA GLY A 14 3.02 9.69 1.76
C GLY A 14 3.69 9.16 3.04
N ILE A 15 4.24 7.94 3.00
CA ILE A 15 4.91 7.31 4.15
C ILE A 15 6.37 6.99 3.86
N GLN A 16 7.15 6.70 4.91
CA GLN A 16 8.52 6.25 4.70
C GLN A 16 8.53 4.85 4.10
N LYS A 17 9.47 4.61 3.16
CA LYS A 17 9.68 3.29 2.58
C LYS A 17 9.91 2.21 3.64
N LYS A 18 10.61 2.54 4.74
CA LYS A 18 10.84 1.63 5.87
C LYS A 18 9.53 1.18 6.51
N ASP A 19 8.57 2.08 6.67
CA ASP A 19 7.27 1.76 7.28
C ASP A 19 6.46 0.86 6.36
N LEU A 20 6.47 1.14 5.05
CA LEU A 20 5.86 0.25 4.06
C LEU A 20 6.50 -1.14 4.06
N ASP A 21 7.83 -1.22 4.08
CA ASP A 21 8.56 -2.50 4.17
C ASP A 21 8.22 -3.26 5.47
N ASN A 22 8.06 -2.56 6.60
CA ASN A 22 7.63 -3.16 7.87
C ASN A 22 6.21 -3.72 7.77
N ILE A 23 5.27 -2.98 7.17
CA ILE A 23 3.90 -3.44 6.97
C ILE A 23 3.89 -4.71 6.11
N LEU A 24 4.54 -4.67 4.95
CA LEU A 24 4.57 -5.76 3.98
C LEU A 24 5.32 -7.02 4.48
N SER A 25 6.30 -6.84 5.37
CA SER A 25 7.04 -7.97 5.96
C SER A 25 6.27 -8.66 7.09
N ARG A 26 5.41 -7.94 7.80
CA ARG A 26 4.73 -8.44 9.00
C ARG A 26 3.32 -8.94 8.72
N TYR A 27 2.58 -8.27 7.83
CA TYR A 27 1.15 -8.53 7.62
C TYR A 27 0.85 -9.03 6.21
N PRO A 28 -0.19 -9.87 6.04
CA PRO A 28 -0.68 -10.20 4.72
C PRO A 28 -1.29 -8.95 4.07
N VAL A 29 -0.99 -8.74 2.78
CA VAL A 29 -1.58 -7.68 1.96
C VAL A 29 -2.06 -8.33 0.67
N ARG A 30 -3.28 -8.03 0.26
CA ARG A 30 -3.95 -8.56 -0.92
C ARG A 30 -3.09 -8.35 -2.16
N GLY A 31 -2.86 -9.43 -2.90
CA GLY A 31 -2.07 -9.39 -4.14
C GLY A 31 -0.58 -9.10 -3.93
N PHE A 32 -0.10 -9.09 -2.68
CA PHE A 32 1.33 -9.01 -2.37
C PHE A 32 1.88 -10.40 -2.06
N GLU A 33 2.65 -10.95 -2.99
CA GLU A 33 3.47 -12.12 -2.72
C GLU A 33 4.80 -11.68 -2.09
N ARG A 34 5.16 -12.28 -0.96
CA ARG A 34 6.49 -12.11 -0.34
C ARG A 34 7.53 -12.68 -1.30
N GLY A 35 8.06 -11.83 -2.18
CA GLY A 35 9.10 -12.23 -3.13
C GLY A 35 10.32 -12.84 -2.44
N LYS A 36 11.03 -13.73 -3.15
CA LYS A 36 12.34 -14.26 -2.71
C LYS A 36 13.32 -13.10 -2.47
N GLN A 37 14.12 -13.17 -1.40
CA GLN A 37 15.17 -12.19 -1.09
C GLN A 37 15.96 -11.83 -2.37
N GLY A 38 16.13 -10.54 -2.66
CA GLY A 38 16.94 -10.04 -3.78
C GLY A 38 16.19 -9.61 -5.05
N LEU A 39 14.88 -9.86 -5.15
CA LEU A 39 14.02 -9.35 -6.23
C LEU A 39 13.27 -8.08 -5.79
N SER A 40 13.24 -7.07 -6.66
CA SER A 40 12.49 -5.83 -6.41
C SER A 40 11.01 -6.15 -6.18
N ARG A 41 10.54 -5.95 -4.94
CA ARG A 41 9.12 -6.11 -4.58
C ARG A 41 8.27 -5.25 -5.51
N ARG A 42 7.27 -5.90 -6.09
CA ARG A 42 6.35 -5.36 -7.09
C ARG A 42 4.96 -5.34 -6.46
N LEU A 43 4.44 -4.14 -6.20
CA LEU A 43 3.13 -3.94 -5.59
C LEU A 43 2.08 -3.77 -6.68
N SER A 44 0.95 -4.45 -6.50
CA SER A 44 -0.26 -4.23 -7.31
C SER A 44 -0.99 -2.97 -6.83
N LEU A 45 -1.81 -2.36 -7.68
CA LEU A 45 -2.63 -1.22 -7.25
C LEU A 45 -3.57 -1.60 -6.11
N ALA A 46 -4.17 -2.79 -6.16
CA ALA A 46 -5.02 -3.30 -5.07
C ALA A 46 -4.26 -3.40 -3.73
N SER A 47 -2.98 -3.78 -3.76
CA SER A 47 -2.13 -3.79 -2.56
C SER A 47 -1.90 -2.38 -2.02
N ILE A 48 -1.70 -1.41 -2.92
CA ILE A 48 -1.48 0.00 -2.55
C ILE A 48 -2.78 0.60 -2.00
N GLU A 49 -3.94 0.31 -2.60
CA GLU A 49 -5.27 0.71 -2.12
C GLU A 49 -5.53 0.18 -0.71
N GLN A 50 -5.27 -1.11 -0.47
CA GLN A 50 -5.46 -1.69 0.86
C GLN A 50 -4.60 -1.00 1.92
N VAL A 51 -3.33 -0.75 1.61
CA VAL A 51 -2.41 -0.07 2.54
C VAL A 51 -2.82 1.38 2.74
N ALA A 52 -3.28 2.08 1.71
CA ALA A 52 -3.79 3.46 1.83
C ALA A 52 -4.98 3.53 2.79
N ILE A 53 -5.99 2.69 2.58
CA ILE A 53 -7.17 2.62 3.45
C ILE A 53 -6.74 2.29 4.88
N ALA A 54 -5.83 1.34 5.07
CA ALA A 54 -5.35 0.97 6.40
C ALA A 54 -4.60 2.12 7.10
N ILE A 55 -3.81 2.91 6.37
CA ILE A 55 -3.13 4.09 6.91
C ILE A 55 -4.16 5.15 7.33
N ASP A 56 -5.15 5.43 6.48
CA ASP A 56 -6.20 6.42 6.78
C ASP A 56 -7.04 5.97 7.99
N LEU A 57 -7.44 4.70 8.05
CA LEU A 57 -8.14 4.12 9.21
C LEU A 57 -7.30 4.22 10.50
N SER A 58 -5.99 4.00 10.40
CA SER A 58 -5.10 4.09 11.55
C SER A 58 -4.88 5.53 12.01
N ARG A 59 -4.68 6.45 11.07
CA ARG A 59 -4.44 7.87 11.35
C ARG A 59 -5.69 8.56 11.89
N ASP A 60 -6.83 8.33 11.24
CA ASP A 60 -8.03 9.14 11.48
C ASP A 60 -8.91 8.54 12.59
N TYR A 61 -8.85 7.22 12.81
CA TYR A 61 -9.65 6.51 13.80
C TYR A 61 -8.83 5.77 14.87
N SER A 62 -7.50 5.94 14.87
CA SER A 62 -6.59 5.28 15.82
C SER A 62 -6.68 3.74 15.80
N ILE A 63 -7.10 3.16 14.68
CA ILE A 63 -7.20 1.70 14.53
C ILE A 63 -5.80 1.12 14.34
N PRO A 64 -5.40 0.08 15.10
CA PRO A 64 -4.10 -0.56 14.89
C PRO A 64 -3.94 -1.08 13.46
N ILE A 65 -2.79 -0.84 12.83
CA ILE A 65 -2.49 -1.24 11.44
C ILE A 65 -2.89 -2.68 11.08
N PRO A 66 -2.66 -3.71 11.93
CA PRO A 66 -3.10 -5.08 11.62
C PRO A 66 -4.61 -5.18 11.43
N THR A 67 -5.37 -4.55 12.33
CA THR A 67 -6.83 -4.48 12.28
C THR A 67 -7.28 -3.64 11.08
N ALA A 68 -6.63 -2.50 10.85
CA ALA A 68 -6.94 -1.61 9.74
C ALA A 68 -6.75 -2.29 8.37
N LEU A 69 -5.76 -3.16 8.22
CA LEU A 69 -5.55 -3.95 7.00
C LEU A 69 -6.66 -4.95 6.73
N ILE A 70 -7.22 -5.56 7.78
CA ILE A 70 -8.36 -6.48 7.67
C ILE A 70 -9.61 -5.70 7.24
N LEU A 71 -9.89 -4.57 7.89
CA LEU A 71 -11.02 -3.71 7.53
C LEU A 71 -10.88 -3.13 6.11
N ALA A 72 -9.66 -2.80 5.70
CA ALA A 72 -9.38 -2.36 4.33
C ALA A 72 -9.64 -3.47 3.30
N GLU A 73 -9.33 -4.73 3.62
CA GLU A 73 -9.66 -5.87 2.77
C GLU A 73 -11.17 -6.05 2.63
N GLU A 74 -11.91 -5.92 3.73
CA GLU A 74 -13.37 -5.97 3.74
C GLU A 74 -13.99 -4.85 2.88
N ALA A 75 -13.50 -3.62 3.03
CA ALA A 75 -13.93 -2.50 2.19
C ALA A 75 -13.70 -2.77 0.69
N LEU A 76 -12.53 -3.29 0.32
CA LEU A 76 -12.18 -3.61 -1.07
C LEU A 76 -12.91 -4.84 -1.63
N GLY A 77 -13.49 -5.68 -0.77
CA GLY A 77 -14.35 -6.80 -1.13
C GLY A 77 -15.84 -6.41 -1.23
N SER A 78 -16.23 -5.31 -0.58
CA SER A 78 -17.58 -4.77 -0.58
C SER A 78 -17.88 -4.01 -1.87
N ARG A 79 -19.09 -4.17 -2.42
CA ARG A 79 -19.51 -3.47 -3.65
C ARG A 79 -19.52 -1.95 -3.50
N GLU A 80 -19.70 -1.46 -2.28
CA GLU A 80 -19.86 -0.04 -1.96
C GLU A 80 -18.78 0.46 -0.98
N GLY A 81 -17.70 -0.28 -0.75
CA GLY A 81 -16.68 0.14 0.21
C GLY A 81 -17.18 0.19 1.66
N VAL A 82 -18.27 -0.52 1.96
CA VAL A 82 -18.90 -0.52 3.29
C VAL A 82 -18.22 -1.54 4.19
N ILE A 83 -17.82 -1.08 5.38
CA ILE A 83 -17.31 -1.89 6.49
C ILE A 83 -18.38 -1.87 7.60
N PRO A 84 -19.15 -2.94 7.81
CA PRO A 84 -20.10 -3.01 8.91
C PRO A 84 -19.36 -3.04 10.26
N SER A 85 -19.94 -2.39 11.27
CA SER A 85 -19.52 -2.60 12.66
C SER A 85 -19.89 -4.01 13.10
N PRO A 86 -19.14 -4.63 14.04
CA PRO A 86 -19.46 -5.97 14.55
C PRO A 86 -20.87 -6.10 15.14
N GLY A 87 -21.42 -5.00 15.68
CA GLY A 87 -22.77 -4.96 16.25
C GLY A 87 -23.88 -4.65 15.23
N GLY A 88 -23.56 -4.38 13.97
CA GLY A 88 -24.53 -4.13 12.90
C GLY A 88 -25.31 -2.80 12.99
N HIS A 89 -25.05 -1.97 14.00
CA HIS A 89 -25.73 -0.68 14.18
C HIS A 89 -25.07 0.48 13.45
N LEU A 90 -23.79 0.35 13.15
CA LEU A 90 -22.98 1.35 12.46
C LEU A 90 -22.23 0.72 11.29
N ALA A 91 -21.80 1.55 10.35
CA ALA A 91 -20.88 1.16 9.29
C ALA A 91 -19.95 2.33 8.94
N LEU A 92 -18.74 2.00 8.49
CA LEU A 92 -17.83 2.94 7.86
C LEU A 92 -17.98 2.79 6.33
N HIS A 93 -18.03 3.92 5.64
CA HIS A 93 -18.06 3.94 4.18
C HIS A 93 -16.73 4.49 3.66
N VAL A 94 -16.02 3.69 2.89
CA VAL A 94 -14.76 4.05 2.26
C VAL A 94 -15.01 4.38 0.80
N ASP A 95 -14.71 5.61 0.39
CA ASP A 95 -14.75 6.00 -1.03
C ASP A 95 -13.50 5.45 -1.76
N VAL A 96 -13.57 4.16 -2.09
CA VAL A 96 -12.48 3.42 -2.74
C VAL A 96 -12.12 4.03 -4.09
N GLU A 97 -13.09 4.55 -4.85
CA GLU A 97 -12.83 5.16 -6.15
C GLU A 97 -12.11 6.51 -6.04
N ARG A 98 -12.40 7.31 -5.01
CA ARG A 98 -11.61 8.51 -4.72
C ARG A 98 -10.19 8.14 -4.31
N ILE A 99 -10.01 7.19 -3.38
CA ILE A 99 -8.69 6.72 -2.97
C ILE A 99 -7.88 6.22 -4.16
N ARG A 100 -8.50 5.40 -5.04
CA ARG A 100 -7.88 4.91 -6.27
C ARG A 100 -7.40 6.04 -7.17
N ARG A 101 -8.24 7.04 -7.44
CA ARG A 101 -7.89 8.20 -8.26
C ARG A 101 -6.73 8.98 -7.65
N ASP A 102 -6.79 9.25 -6.35
CA ASP A 102 -5.73 9.99 -5.64
C ASP A 102 -4.40 9.23 -5.67
N ILE A 103 -4.42 7.91 -5.50
CA ILE A 103 -3.23 7.05 -5.63
C ILE A 103 -2.68 7.09 -7.04
N GLN A 104 -3.53 7.02 -8.07
CA GLN A 104 -3.08 7.02 -9.47
C GLN A 104 -2.38 8.33 -9.85
N VAL A 105 -2.92 9.47 -9.40
CA VAL A 105 -2.27 10.78 -9.58
C VAL A 105 -0.89 10.77 -8.92
N LYS A 106 -0.82 10.44 -7.64
CA LYS A 106 0.46 10.42 -6.89
C LYS A 106 1.47 9.41 -7.43
N LEU A 107 1.03 8.27 -7.96
CA LEU A 107 1.90 7.29 -8.60
C LEU A 107 2.47 7.82 -9.92
N THR A 108 1.69 8.61 -10.66
CA THR A 108 2.15 9.26 -11.89
C THR A 108 3.25 10.26 -11.56
N ASP A 109 3.01 11.13 -10.57
CA ASP A 109 4.02 12.07 -10.06
C ASP A 109 5.28 11.33 -9.58
N ALA A 110 5.11 10.25 -8.80
CA ALA A 110 6.23 9.47 -8.25
C ALA A 110 7.16 8.89 -9.33
N ILE A 111 6.62 8.53 -10.50
CA ILE A 111 7.43 8.01 -11.61
C ILE A 111 8.34 9.10 -12.18
N GLU A 112 7.90 10.36 -12.17
CA GLU A 112 8.68 11.49 -12.66
C GLU A 112 9.82 11.87 -11.70
N TYR A 113 9.61 11.69 -10.39
CA TYR A 113 10.59 12.08 -9.36
C TYR A 113 11.58 10.99 -8.95
N ILE A 114 11.25 9.71 -9.12
CA ILE A 114 12.09 8.61 -8.62
C ILE A 114 13.07 8.13 -9.68
N ILE A 115 14.31 8.62 -9.60
CA ILE A 115 15.46 8.03 -10.32
C ILE A 115 15.84 6.71 -9.62
N PRO A 116 15.81 5.54 -10.29
CA PRO A 116 16.29 4.30 -9.69
C PRO A 116 17.77 4.44 -9.31
N PRO A 117 18.22 3.96 -8.14
CA PRO A 117 19.64 3.97 -7.81
C PRO A 117 20.41 3.18 -8.87
N ARG A 118 21.38 3.82 -9.54
CA ARG A 118 22.33 3.15 -10.43
C ARG A 118 23.08 2.12 -9.60
N ARG A 119 22.83 0.83 -9.85
CA ARG A 119 23.66 -0.25 -9.27
C ARG A 119 25.08 -0.05 -9.79
N GLY A 120 26.00 0.39 -8.92
CA GLY A 120 27.43 0.42 -9.22
C GLY A 120 27.95 -1.00 -9.41
N ARG A 121 28.85 -1.18 -10.39
CA ARG A 121 29.60 -2.42 -10.56
C ARG A 121 30.47 -2.63 -9.30
N PRO A 122 30.53 -3.83 -8.70
CA PRO A 122 31.45 -4.09 -7.60
C PRO A 122 32.87 -3.72 -8.02
N PRO A 123 33.69 -3.10 -7.15
CA PRO A 123 35.09 -2.84 -7.48
C PRO A 123 35.77 -4.17 -7.76
N VAL A 124 36.46 -4.25 -8.90
CA VAL A 124 37.34 -5.37 -9.22
C VAL A 124 38.47 -5.33 -8.20
N ARG A 125 38.58 -6.35 -7.34
CA ARG A 125 39.75 -6.50 -6.47
C ARG A 125 40.94 -6.81 -7.38
N SER A 126 41.87 -5.86 -7.48
CA SER A 126 43.23 -6.04 -7.97
C SER A 126 44.09 -6.75 -6.93
#